data_AF-A0A531LXP9-F1
#
_entry.id   AF-A0A531LXP9-F1
#
_cell.length_a   1.000
_cell.length_b   1.000
_cell.length_c   1.000
_cell.angle_alpha   90.00
_cell.angle_beta   90.00
_cell.angle_gamma   90.00
#
_symmetry.space_group_name_H-M   'P 1'
#
loop_
_entity.id
_entity.type
_entity.pdbx_description
1 polymer ?
#
loop_
_entity_poly.entity_id
_entity_poly.type
_entity_poly.pdbx_seq_one_letter_code
_entity_poly.pdbx_strand_id
1 'polypeptide(L)'
;RPGADQARNFISVVPRDQPLLPPVVDIEFGGNCPQRPSPEQLNAELEAFLGPVEAAFGKPAIVYLTDEAEAAYAGQISARQLWLRSLLMEPDRRDWIYWQYHNRGRVDGIEGDVDLNVLQGGPRNLAALLAPTP
;
A
#
# COMPACT_ATOMS: atom_id res chain seq x y z
N ARG A 1 -4.87 -13.80 -9.61
CA ARG A 1 -5.23 -13.20 -10.92
C ARG A 1 -4.04 -12.37 -11.38
N PRO A 2 -3.77 -12.23 -12.69
CA PRO A 2 -2.67 -11.40 -13.18
C PRO A 2 -2.75 -9.95 -12.67
N GLY A 3 -1.62 -9.31 -12.40
CA GLY A 3 -1.52 -7.93 -11.91
C GLY A 3 -2.13 -6.92 -12.88
N ALA A 4 -1.97 -7.14 -14.19
CA ALA A 4 -2.59 -6.31 -15.21
C ALA A 4 -4.13 -6.32 -15.15
N ASP A 5 -4.74 -7.47 -14.82
CA ASP A 5 -6.20 -7.56 -14.67
C ASP A 5 -6.66 -6.85 -13.39
N GLN A 6 -5.88 -6.96 -12.31
CA GLN A 6 -6.14 -6.25 -11.06
C GLN A 6 -6.03 -4.73 -11.25
N ALA A 7 -5.05 -4.26 -12.02
CA ALA A 7 -4.91 -2.84 -12.37
C ALA A 7 -6.11 -2.33 -13.15
N ARG A 8 -6.56 -3.05 -14.19
CA ARG A 8 -7.76 -2.67 -14.94
C ARG A 8 -8.98 -2.55 -14.04
N ASN A 9 -9.16 -3.50 -13.12
CA ASN A 9 -10.23 -3.45 -12.13
C ASN A 9 -10.11 -2.21 -11.25
N PHE A 10 -8.96 -1.99 -10.61
CA PHE A 10 -8.71 -0.83 -9.73
C PHE A 10 -8.97 0.50 -10.45
N ILE A 11 -8.45 0.65 -11.66
CA ILE A 11 -8.63 1.83 -12.51
C ILE A 11 -10.11 2.07 -12.85
N SER A 12 -10.90 1.00 -13.05
CA SER A 12 -12.31 1.11 -13.42
C SER A 12 -13.24 1.47 -12.25
N VAL A 13 -12.86 1.14 -11.01
CA VAL A 13 -13.76 1.27 -9.85
C VAL A 13 -13.47 2.49 -8.99
N VAL A 14 -12.24 2.99 -8.95
CA VAL A 14 -11.87 4.11 -8.09
C VAL A 14 -12.31 5.43 -8.75
N PRO A 15 -13.19 6.22 -8.10
CA PRO A 15 -13.66 7.51 -8.61
C PRO A 15 -12.54 8.56 -8.57
N ARG A 16 -12.58 9.51 -9.51
CA ARG A 16 -11.52 10.52 -9.72
C ARG A 16 -12.05 11.96 -9.69
N ASP A 17 -13.19 12.16 -9.05
CA ASP A 17 -13.90 13.43 -8.96
C ASP A 17 -13.40 14.33 -7.81
N GLN A 18 -12.47 13.84 -6.99
CA GLN A 18 -11.93 14.54 -5.83
C GLN A 18 -10.40 14.37 -5.73
N PRO A 19 -9.69 15.22 -4.97
CA PRO A 19 -8.28 15.00 -4.65
C PRO A 19 -8.08 13.64 -3.97
N LEU A 20 -7.25 12.79 -4.58
CA LEU A 20 -6.96 11.44 -4.08
C LEU A 20 -5.57 11.40 -3.44
N LEU A 21 -5.45 10.58 -2.38
CA LEU A 21 -4.16 10.05 -1.97
C LEU A 21 -3.57 9.17 -3.08
N PRO A 22 -2.26 8.90 -3.08
CA PRO A 22 -1.68 7.95 -4.01
C PRO A 22 -2.35 6.58 -3.91
N PRO A 23 -2.45 5.84 -5.02
CA PRO A 23 -2.96 4.48 -5.01
C PRO A 23 -2.06 3.60 -4.12
N VAL A 24 -2.66 2.58 -3.51
CA VAL A 24 -1.96 1.63 -2.65
C VAL A 24 -2.14 0.22 -3.19
N VAL A 25 -1.07 -0.57 -3.19
CA VAL A 25 -1.13 -2.01 -3.41
C VAL A 25 -0.81 -2.73 -2.09
N ASP A 26 -1.70 -3.63 -1.68
CA ASP A 26 -1.55 -4.45 -0.49
C ASP A 26 -0.91 -5.80 -0.89
N ILE A 27 0.26 -6.09 -0.31
CA ILE A 27 0.93 -7.36 -0.45
C ILE A 27 0.93 -8.07 0.91
N GLU A 28 -0.05 -8.95 1.07
CA GLU A 28 -0.17 -9.83 2.22
C GLU A 28 -0.51 -11.26 1.80
N PHE A 29 -0.15 -12.21 2.67
CA PHE A 29 -0.37 -13.63 2.43
C PHE A 29 -1.23 -14.30 3.51
N GLY A 30 -1.95 -13.48 4.28
CA GLY A 30 -2.91 -13.94 5.28
C GLY A 30 -4.17 -14.57 4.66
N GLY A 31 -4.91 -15.31 5.49
CA GLY A 31 -6.20 -15.88 5.11
C GLY A 31 -6.10 -17.03 4.10
N ASN A 32 -6.87 -16.95 3.02
CA ASN A 32 -7.08 -18.04 2.05
C ASN A 32 -6.10 -18.00 0.86
N CYS A 33 -4.93 -17.35 0.99
CA CYS A 33 -3.92 -17.33 -0.06
C CYS A 33 -2.81 -18.36 0.25
N PRO A 34 -2.91 -19.61 -0.26
CA PRO A 34 -1.88 -20.63 -0.02
C PRO A 34 -0.62 -20.40 -0.88
N GLN A 35 -0.70 -19.53 -1.89
CA GLN A 35 0.43 -19.31 -2.79
C GLN A 35 1.47 -18.41 -2.14
N ARG A 36 2.74 -18.77 -2.34
CA ARG A 36 3.92 -17.98 -2.00
C ARG A 36 4.75 -17.87 -3.29
N PRO A 37 4.46 -16.88 -4.15
CA PRO A 37 5.22 -16.71 -5.38
C PRO A 37 6.69 -16.43 -5.05
N SER A 38 7.59 -16.82 -5.95
CA SER A 38 8.98 -16.35 -5.88
C SER A 38 9.03 -14.82 -5.98
N PRO A 39 10.06 -14.15 -5.44
CA PRO A 39 10.17 -12.70 -5.55
C PRO A 39 10.14 -12.19 -6.98
N GLU A 40 10.71 -12.93 -7.93
CA GLU A 40 10.69 -12.59 -9.36
C GLU A 40 9.26 -12.63 -9.93
N GLN A 41 8.49 -13.67 -9.58
CA GLN A 41 7.09 -13.79 -10.00
C GLN A 41 6.22 -12.69 -9.41
N LEU A 42 6.39 -12.40 -8.10
CA LEU A 42 5.65 -11.32 -7.46
C LEU A 42 5.99 -9.99 -8.12
N ASN A 43 7.28 -9.69 -8.31
CA ASN A 43 7.72 -8.42 -8.86
C ASN A 43 7.22 -8.22 -10.30
N ALA A 44 7.20 -9.27 -11.13
CA ALA A 44 6.65 -9.19 -12.48
C ALA A 44 5.15 -8.81 -12.48
N GLU A 45 4.35 -9.46 -11.64
CA GLU A 45 2.92 -9.15 -11.52
C GLU A 45 2.68 -7.79 -10.86
N LEU A 46 3.52 -7.43 -9.91
CA LEU A 46 3.46 -6.15 -9.21
C LEU A 46 3.75 -4.99 -10.17
N GLU A 47 4.77 -5.07 -11.02
CA GLU A 47 5.04 -4.06 -12.04
C GLU A 47 3.94 -3.99 -13.10
N ALA A 48 3.37 -5.14 -13.48
CA ALA A 48 2.20 -5.19 -14.36
C ALA A 48 0.96 -4.51 -13.76
N PHE A 49 0.85 -4.46 -12.43
CA PHE A 49 -0.16 -3.68 -11.73
C PHE A 49 0.20 -2.19 -11.66
N LEU A 50 1.42 -1.90 -11.20
CA LEU A 50 1.83 -0.56 -10.82
C LEU A 50 1.97 0.38 -12.01
N GLY A 51 2.54 -0.08 -13.13
CA GLY A 51 2.73 0.78 -14.31
C GLY A 51 1.42 1.43 -14.82
N PRO A 52 0.37 0.66 -15.14
CA PRO A 52 -0.91 1.22 -15.57
C PRO A 52 -1.61 2.06 -14.49
N VAL A 53 -1.50 1.67 -13.21
CA VAL A 53 -2.12 2.40 -12.10
C VAL A 53 -1.44 3.76 -11.91
N GLU A 54 -0.11 3.80 -11.80
CA GLU A 54 0.63 5.05 -11.65
C GLU A 54 0.41 5.97 -12.85
N ALA A 55 0.34 5.42 -14.07
CA ALA A 55 0.00 6.19 -15.27
C ALA A 55 -1.44 6.76 -15.24
N ALA A 56 -2.41 6.01 -14.71
CA ALA A 56 -3.81 6.44 -14.66
C ALA A 56 -4.11 7.43 -13.52
N PHE A 57 -3.34 7.39 -12.42
CA PHE A 57 -3.53 8.26 -11.26
C PHE A 57 -2.50 9.40 -11.19
N GLY A 58 -1.45 9.36 -12.00
CA GLY A 58 -0.40 10.37 -12.05
C GLY A 58 0.49 10.43 -10.81
N LYS A 59 0.35 9.49 -9.87
CA LYS A 59 1.06 9.46 -8.58
C LYS A 59 1.78 8.12 -8.42
N PRO A 60 3.04 8.10 -7.94
CA PRO A 60 3.70 6.86 -7.55
C PRO A 60 2.88 6.15 -6.49
N ALA A 61 2.64 4.85 -6.65
CA ALA A 61 1.85 4.10 -5.71
C ALA A 61 2.64 3.84 -4.42
N ILE A 62 1.92 3.61 -3.33
CA ILE A 62 2.45 3.16 -2.05
C ILE A 62 2.30 1.64 -1.99
N VAL A 63 3.33 0.95 -1.47
CA VAL A 63 3.30 -0.50 -1.28
C VAL A 63 3.09 -0.80 0.19
N TYR A 64 1.96 -1.44 0.52
CA TYR A 64 1.71 -1.95 1.85
C TYR A 64 2.29 -3.35 2.02
N LEU A 65 2.96 -3.59 3.14
CA LEU A 65 3.61 -4.86 3.48
C LEU A 65 3.31 -5.26 4.92
N THR A 66 2.95 -6.53 5.10
CA THR A 66 3.04 -7.23 6.38
C THR A 66 4.48 -7.64 6.69
N ASP A 67 4.81 -7.93 7.96
CA ASP A 67 6.16 -8.40 8.36
C ASP A 67 6.66 -9.59 7.50
N GLU A 68 5.79 -10.57 7.20
CA GLU A 68 6.11 -11.73 6.35
C GLU A 68 6.45 -11.29 4.91
N ALA A 69 5.64 -10.40 4.34
CA ALA A 69 5.83 -9.92 2.98
C ALA A 69 7.06 -9.01 2.86
N GLU A 70 7.32 -8.16 3.85
CA GLU A 70 8.50 -7.31 3.86
C GLU A 70 9.77 -8.16 3.83
N ALA A 71 9.87 -9.13 4.75
CA ALA A 71 11.04 -10.01 4.85
C ALA A 71 11.31 -10.80 3.55
N ALA A 72 10.26 -11.20 2.84
CA ALA A 72 10.38 -11.99 1.62
C ALA A 72 10.62 -11.16 0.34
N TYR A 73 10.08 -9.94 0.26
CA TYR A 73 9.95 -9.23 -1.02
C TYR A 73 10.48 -7.80 -1.06
N ALA A 74 10.64 -7.11 0.08
CA ALA A 74 10.97 -5.67 0.08
C ALA A 74 12.27 -5.34 -0.65
N GLY A 75 13.27 -6.24 -0.63
CA GLY A 75 14.53 -6.05 -1.34
C GLY A 75 14.47 -6.26 -2.86
N GLN A 76 13.34 -6.75 -3.39
CA GLN A 76 13.17 -7.13 -4.80
C GLN A 76 12.15 -6.25 -5.52
N ILE A 77 11.34 -5.51 -4.78
CA ILE A 77 10.34 -4.58 -5.30
C ILE A 77 11.03 -3.25 -5.66
N SER A 78 10.67 -2.66 -6.80
CA SER A 78 11.19 -1.35 -7.20
C SER A 78 10.86 -0.27 -6.14
N ALA A 79 11.78 0.67 -5.95
CA ALA A 79 11.69 1.69 -4.91
C ALA A 79 10.38 2.50 -4.99
N ARG A 80 9.54 2.35 -3.97
CA ARG A 80 8.29 3.09 -3.73
C ARG A 80 8.18 3.42 -2.25
N GLN A 81 7.30 4.35 -1.90
CA GLN A 81 7.02 4.62 -0.49
C GLN A 81 6.34 3.41 0.15
N LEU A 82 6.74 3.08 1.37
CA LEU A 82 6.25 1.89 2.08
C LEU A 82 5.17 2.25 3.09
N TRP A 83 4.12 1.43 3.15
CA TRP A 83 3.20 1.38 4.26
C TRP A 83 3.44 0.08 5.03
N LEU A 84 4.14 0.18 6.15
CA LEU A 84 4.54 -1.00 6.92
C LEU A 84 3.50 -1.30 7.98
N ARG A 85 3.10 -2.56 8.10
CA ARG A 85 2.32 -3.03 9.25
C ARG A 85 3.26 -3.64 10.27
N SER A 86 3.30 -3.04 11.47
CA SER A 86 3.97 -3.61 12.63
C SER A 86 3.14 -3.32 13.88
N LEU A 87 2.47 -4.34 14.43
CA LEU A 87 1.42 -4.13 15.44
C LEU A 87 1.94 -4.03 16.88
N LEU A 88 3.21 -4.38 17.11
CA LEU A 88 3.80 -4.48 18.45
C LEU A 88 4.85 -3.39 18.71
N MET A 89 5.57 -2.98 17.67
CA MET A 89 6.68 -2.05 17.76
C MET A 89 6.71 -1.14 16.53
N GLU A 90 7.38 0.00 16.67
CA GLU A 90 7.67 0.85 15.51
C GLU A 90 8.56 0.08 14.52
N PRO A 91 8.38 0.24 13.20
CA PRO A 91 9.28 -0.36 12.22
C PRO A 91 10.74 0.07 12.45
N ASP A 92 11.69 -0.87 12.38
CA ASP A 92 13.12 -0.62 12.62
C ASP A 92 13.76 0.34 11.59
N ARG A 93 13.14 0.46 10.42
CA ARG A 93 13.55 1.33 9.31
C ARG A 93 12.69 2.59 9.27
N ARG A 94 13.18 3.63 8.59
CA ARG A 94 12.54 4.97 8.56
C ARG A 94 12.02 5.41 7.20
N ASP A 95 12.18 4.59 6.17
CA ASP A 95 11.79 4.83 4.79
C ASP A 95 10.35 4.38 4.48
N TRP A 96 9.49 4.40 5.50
CA TRP A 96 8.04 4.25 5.36
C TRP A 96 7.34 5.62 5.40
N ILE A 97 6.20 5.72 4.73
CA ILE A 97 5.32 6.89 4.79
C ILE A 97 4.13 6.66 5.73
N TYR A 98 3.60 5.43 5.77
CA TYR A 98 2.55 5.02 6.69
C TYR A 98 3.03 3.85 7.56
N TRP A 99 2.58 3.83 8.81
CA TRP A 99 2.75 2.70 9.71
C TRP A 99 1.39 2.27 10.26
N GLN A 100 0.97 1.04 9.98
CA GLN A 100 -0.17 0.41 10.63
C GLN A 100 0.29 -0.18 11.97
N TYR A 101 -0.15 0.43 13.07
CA TYR A 101 0.31 0.07 14.42
C TYR A 101 -0.72 -0.70 15.22
N HIS A 102 -1.96 -0.80 14.75
CA HIS A 102 -3.03 -1.50 15.46
C HIS A 102 -4.09 -2.01 14.47
N ASN A 103 -4.66 -3.19 14.70
CA ASN A 103 -5.71 -3.77 13.85
C ASN A 103 -7.04 -4.03 14.55
N ARG A 104 -7.12 -3.73 15.86
CA ARG A 104 -8.35 -3.82 16.68
C ARG A 104 -8.69 -2.51 17.36
N GLY A 105 -8.46 -1.41 16.65
CA GLY A 105 -8.69 -0.06 17.17
C GLY A 105 -10.17 0.22 17.42
N ARG A 106 -10.43 1.33 18.11
CA ARG A 106 -11.77 1.89 18.29
C ARG A 106 -11.71 3.38 17.95
N VAL A 107 -12.57 3.82 17.04
CA VAL A 107 -12.70 5.21 16.62
C VAL A 107 -14.18 5.54 16.60
N ASP A 108 -14.56 6.68 17.19
CA ASP A 108 -15.94 7.15 17.17
C ASP A 108 -16.43 7.26 15.72
N GLY A 109 -17.58 6.65 15.43
CA GLY A 109 -18.16 6.59 14.08
C GLY A 109 -17.83 5.31 13.29
N ILE A 110 -17.03 4.40 13.83
CA ILE A 110 -16.76 3.09 13.22
C ILE A 110 -17.25 1.98 14.15
N GLU A 111 -18.18 1.15 13.64
CA GLU A 111 -18.64 -0.06 14.33
C GLU A 111 -17.66 -1.21 14.08
N GLY A 112 -17.07 -1.76 15.15
CA GLY A 112 -16.17 -2.91 15.08
C GLY A 112 -14.67 -2.57 15.16
N ASP A 113 -13.83 -3.57 14.87
CA ASP A 113 -12.36 -3.45 14.81
C ASP A 113 -11.94 -2.60 13.60
N VAL A 114 -11.03 -1.64 13.82
CA VAL A 114 -10.47 -0.80 12.77
C VAL A 114 -8.95 -0.73 12.86
N ASP A 115 -8.31 -0.70 11.69
CA ASP A 115 -6.88 -0.48 11.56
C ASP A 115 -6.51 0.97 11.85
N LEU A 116 -5.54 1.18 12.74
CA LEU A 116 -5.00 2.50 13.07
C LEU A 116 -3.63 2.68 12.45
N ASN A 117 -3.44 3.84 11.84
CA ASN A 117 -2.26 4.17 11.08
C ASN A 117 -1.72 5.52 11.48
N VAL A 118 -0.40 5.67 11.43
CA VAL A 118 0.26 6.97 11.53
C VAL A 118 0.92 7.32 10.20
N LEU A 119 0.81 8.60 9.81
CA LEU A 119 1.50 9.17 8.68
C LEU A 119 2.78 9.84 9.16
N GLN A 120 3.93 9.40 8.65
CA GLN A 120 5.20 10.06 8.92
C GLN A 120 5.09 11.53 8.49
N GLY A 121 5.52 12.47 9.35
CA GLY A 121 5.44 13.91 9.06
C GLY A 121 4.05 14.55 9.16
N GLY A 122 3.00 13.77 9.47
CA GLY A 122 1.67 14.29 9.82
C GLY A 122 1.03 15.18 8.73
N PRO A 123 0.36 16.29 9.09
CA PRO A 123 -0.41 17.13 8.16
C PRO A 123 0.40 17.67 6.97
N ARG A 124 1.71 17.90 7.14
CA ARG A 124 2.58 18.37 6.06
C ARG A 124 2.66 17.34 4.93
N ASN A 125 2.94 16.09 5.29
CA ASN A 125 3.03 15.02 4.31
C ASN A 125 1.66 14.69 3.73
N LEU A 126 0.58 14.83 4.52
CA LEU A 126 -0.78 14.64 4.02
C LEU A 126 -1.10 15.63 2.89
N ALA A 127 -0.77 16.91 3.09
CA ALA A 127 -0.96 17.93 2.07
C ALA A 127 -0.13 17.65 0.81
N ALA A 128 1.11 17.18 0.95
CA ALA A 128 1.95 16.80 -0.17
C ALA A 128 1.39 15.58 -0.94
N LEU A 129 0.87 14.57 -0.23
CA LEU A 129 0.26 13.38 -0.86
C LEU A 129 -1.04 13.72 -1.60
N LEU A 130 -1.80 14.71 -1.13
CA LEU A 130 -3.03 15.17 -1.77
C LEU A 130 -2.78 16.12 -2.95
N ALA A 131 -1.63 16.79 -2.99
CA ALA A 131 -1.31 17.71 -4.07
C ALA A 131 -1.42 17.04 -5.45
N PRO A 132 -1.97 17.74 -6.47
CA PRO A 132 -1.92 17.25 -7.84
C PRO A 132 -0.48 17.19 -8.32
N THR A 133 -0.17 16.20 -9.15
CA THR A 133 1.14 16.08 -9.79
C THR A 133 1.36 17.28 -10.71
N PRO A 134 2.52 17.96 -10.65
CA PRO A 134 2.80 19.14 -11.47
C PRO A 134 2.83 18.86 -12.97
#